data_AF-A0A0C9WLL6-F1
#
_entry.id   AF-A0A0C9WLL6-F1
#
_cell.length_a   1.000
_cell.length_b   1.000
_cell.length_c   1.000
_cell.angle_alpha   90.00
_cell.angle_beta   90.00
_cell.angle_gamma   90.00
#
_symmetry.space_group_name_H-M   'P 1'
#
loop_
_entity.id
_entity.type
_entity.pdbx_description
1 polymer ?
#
loop_
_entity_poly.entity_id
_entity_poly.type
_entity_poly.pdbx_seq_one_letter_code
_entity_poly.pdbx_strand_id
1 'polypeptide(L)' 'MGGIGKTQICLRFIEGMSDKFSHVFWIDASSSGSIKQGLQGLCNLPAAQNQLLDGSLESALSWIGSLR' A
#
# COMPACT_ATOMS: atom_id res chain seq x y z
N MET A 1 6.65 18.67 16.42
CA MET A 1 5.87 17.88 17.40
C MET A 1 5.37 16.59 16.73
N GLY A 2 6.22 15.57 16.62
CA GLY A 2 5.85 14.26 16.08
C GLY A 2 6.06 13.22 17.16
N GLY A 3 5.03 12.48 17.55
CA GLY A 3 5.24 11.42 18.54
C GLY A 3 4.02 10.77 19.17
N ILE A 4 2.81 11.31 19.03
CA ILE A 4 1.68 10.71 19.75
C ILE A 4 0.51 10.44 18.80
N GLY A 5 0.12 9.17 18.74
CA GLY A 5 -1.21 8.74 18.30
C GLY A 5 -1.43 8.53 16.80
N LYS A 6 -0.72 9.21 15.89
CA LYS A 6 -1.06 9.14 14.45
C LYS A 6 -1.05 7.72 13.87
N THR A 7 0.04 6.99 14.07
CA THR A 7 0.12 5.58 13.64
C THR A 7 -0.94 4.73 14.35
N GLN A 8 -1.16 4.96 15.64
CA GLN A 8 -2.16 4.22 16.42
C GLN A 8 -3.60 4.46 15.94
N ILE A 9 -3.93 5.69 15.53
CA ILE A 9 -5.23 6.04 14.95
C ILE A 9 -5.42 5.32 13.62
N CYS A 10 -4.39 5.29 12.75
CA CYS A 10 -4.46 4.53 11.49
C CYS A 10 -4.67 3.03 11.75
N LEU A 11 -3.98 2.45 12.73
CA LEU A 11 -4.15 1.03 13.10
C LEU A 11 -5.57 0.75 13.60
N ARG A 12 -6.08 1.57 14.52
CA ARG A 12 -7.47 1.49 15.02
C ARG A 12 -8.51 1.63 13.92
N PHE A 13 -8.27 2.52 12.96
CA PHE A 13 -9.14 2.72 11.81
C PHE A 13 -9.21 1.45 10.94
N ILE A 14 -8.07 0.83 10.65
CA ILE A 14 -8.02 -0.40 9.85
C ILE A 14 -8.72 -1.55 10.59
N GLU A 15 -8.52 -1.68 11.91
CA GLU A 15 -9.24 -2.66 12.74
C GLU A 15 -10.76 -2.54 12.57
N GLY A 16 -11.30 -1.31 12.69
CA GLY A 16 -12.73 -1.03 12.60
C GLY A 16 -13.33 -1.03 11.20
N MET A 17 -12.50 -1.00 10.15
CA MET A 17 -12.93 -0.95 8.74
C MET A 17 -12.56 -2.21 7.96
N SER A 18 -12.14 -3.26 8.67
CA SER A 18 -11.68 -4.51 8.07
C SER A 18 -12.76 -5.22 7.24
N ASP A 19 -14.05 -4.96 7.47
CA ASP A 19 -15.17 -5.44 6.68
C ASP A 19 -15.54 -4.53 5.49
N LYS A 20 -14.96 -3.32 5.41
CA LYS A 20 -15.30 -2.30 4.40
C LYS A 20 -14.32 -2.25 3.24
N PHE A 21 -13.08 -2.66 3.45
CA PHE A 21 -12.04 -2.64 2.42
C PHE A 21 -11.51 -4.04 2.16
N SER A 22 -11.51 -4.44 0.89
CA SER A 22 -10.91 -5.71 0.44
C SER A 22 -9.38 -5.69 0.50
N HIS A 23 -8.78 -4.51 0.31
CA HIS A 23 -7.32 -4.33 0.23
C HIS A 23 -6.91 -3.04 0.96
N VAL A 24 -5.89 -3.14 1.81
CA VAL A 24 -5.28 -2.00 2.51
C VAL A 24 -3.75 -2.11 2.38
N PHE A 25 -3.12 -1.04 1.90
CA PHE A 25 -1.67 -0.97 1.70
C PHE A 25 -1.05 0.09 2.60
N TRP A 26 0.06 -0.27 3.26
CA TRP A 26 0.85 0.67 4.05
C TRP A 26 2.09 1.08 3.27
N ILE A 27 2.24 2.38 2.99
CA ILE A 27 3.37 2.93 2.23
C ILE A 27 4.06 4.00 3.07
N ASP A 28 5.39 3.94 3.15
CA ASP A 28 6.18 5.03 3.72
C ASP A 28 6.22 6.23 2.75
N ALA A 29 5.58 7.32 3.15
CA ALA A 29 5.53 8.57 2.39
C ALA A 29 6.51 9.65 2.90
N SER A 30 7.55 9.27 3.64
CA SER A 30 8.56 10.19 4.18
C SER A 30 9.32 10.97 3.11
N SER A 31 9.44 10.43 1.89
CA SER A 31 10.05 11.08 0.73
C SER A 31 9.46 10.56 -0.59
N SER A 32 9.75 11.24 -1.70
CA SER A 32 9.39 10.72 -3.03
C SER A 32 10.07 9.37 -3.34
N GLY A 33 11.28 9.14 -2.83
CA GLY A 33 11.99 7.87 -2.98
C GLY A 33 11.33 6.72 -2.20
N SER A 34 10.90 6.98 -0.96
CA SER A 34 10.23 5.97 -0.13
C SER A 34 8.86 5.59 -0.71
N ILE A 35 8.12 6.56 -1.29
CA ILE A 35 6.86 6.28 -1.99
C ILE A 35 7.09 5.34 -3.17
N LYS A 36 8.10 5.63 -4.00
CA LYS A 36 8.43 4.79 -5.17
C LYS A 36 8.83 3.38 -4.75
N GLN A 37 9.69 3.24 -3.74
CA GLN A 37 10.10 1.94 -3.22
C GLN A 37 8.93 1.16 -2.61
N GLY A 38 8.04 1.84 -1.88
CA GLY A 38 6.84 1.22 -1.33
C GLY A 38 5.92 0.68 -2.41
N LEU A 39 5.67 1.47 -3.46
CA LEU A 39 4.87 1.05 -4.62
C LEU A 39 5.52 -0.11 -5.39
N GLN A 40 6.83 -0.05 -5.64
CA GLN A 40 7.57 -1.17 -6.25
C GLN A 40 7.51 -2.43 -5.38
N GLY A 41 7.56 -2.28 -4.06
CA GLY A 41 7.42 -3.38 -3.10
C GLY A 41 6.07 -4.10 -3.22
N LEU A 42 5.00 -3.39 -3.60
CA LEU A 42 3.70 -4.01 -3.83
C LEU A 42 3.72 -5.02 -4.98
N CYS A 43 4.54 -4.80 -6.01
CA CYS A 43 4.69 -5.74 -7.13
C CYS A 43 5.22 -7.12 -6.68
N ASN A 44 5.93 -7.16 -5.54
CA ASN A 44 6.46 -8.40 -5.00
C ASN A 44 5.45 -9.19 -4.15
N LEU A 45 4.26 -8.64 -3.90
CA LEU A 45 3.22 -9.34 -3.14
C LEU A 45 2.71 -10.54 -3.94
N PRO A 46 2.46 -11.70 -3.31
CA PRO A 46 1.91 -12.88 -4.01
C PRO A 46 0.61 -12.60 -4.78
N ALA A 47 -0.25 -11.72 -4.23
CA ALA A 47 -1.49 -11.29 -4.89
C ALA A 47 -1.26 -10.48 -6.18
N ALA A 48 -0.09 -9.85 -6.30
CA ALA A 48 0.30 -9.00 -7.42
C ALA A 48 1.08 -9.78 -8.50
N GLN A 49 1.83 -10.81 -8.10
CA GLN A 49 2.64 -11.66 -9.00
C GLN A 49 1.81 -12.37 -10.09
N ASN A 50 0.55 -12.67 -9.83
CA ASN A 50 -0.35 -13.30 -10.81
C ASN A 50 -0.64 -12.40 -12.03
N GLN A 51 -0.38 -11.09 -11.96
CA GLN A 51 -0.63 -10.15 -13.06
C GLN A 51 0.63 -9.77 -13.88
N LEU A 52 1.75 -10.50 -13.73
CA LEU A 52 3.03 -10.19 -14.42
C LEU A 52 3.45 -8.72 -14.27
N LEU A 53 3.62 -8.26 -13.03
CA LEU A 53 4.15 -6.93 -12.79
C LEU A 53 5.65 -6.91 -13.13
N ASP A 54 6.04 -6.05 -14.07
CA ASP A 54 7.43 -5.84 -14.52
C ASP A 54 8.30 -5.10 -13.49
N GLY A 55 7.81 -4.93 -12.25
CA GLY A 55 8.47 -4.19 -11.19
C GLY A 55 8.47 -2.67 -11.37
N SER A 56 7.82 -2.14 -12.41
CA SER A 56 7.65 -0.70 -12.60
C SER A 56 6.61 -0.10 -11.66
N LEU A 57 6.65 1.22 -11.51
CA LEU A 57 5.67 1.97 -10.73
C LEU A 57 4.30 1.94 -11.40
N GLU A 58 4.29 2.01 -12.73
CA GLU A 58 3.11 2.02 -13.59
C GLU A 58 2.35 0.71 -13.46
N SER A 59 3.06 -0.43 -13.47
CA SER A 59 2.46 -1.74 -13.21
C SER A 59 1.88 -1.83 -11.81
N ALA A 60 2.56 -1.32 -10.78
CA ALA A 60 2.03 -1.29 -9.41
C ALA A 60 0.71 -0.51 -9.33
N LEU A 61 0.65 0.67 -9.94
CA LEU A 61 -0.54 1.53 -9.96
C LEU A 61 -1.67 0.91 -10.79
N SER A 62 -1.35 0.31 -11.94
CA SER A 62 -2.30 -0.41 -12.78
C SER A 62 -2.92 -1.59 -12.01
N TRP A 63 -2.10 -2.36 -11.30
CA TRP A 63 -2.57 -3.45 -10.46
C TRP A 63 -3.52 -2.96 -9.36
N ILE A 64 -3.14 -1.92 -8.61
CA ILE A 64 -4.00 -1.32 -7.58
C ILE A 64 -5.34 -0.88 -8.19
N GLY A 65 -5.33 -0.25 -9.37
CA GLY A 65 -6.54 0.15 -10.07
C GLY A 65 -7.41 -1.01 -10.58
N SER A 66 -6.85 -2.21 -10.69
CA SER A 66 -7.57 -3.43 -11.07
C SER A 66 -8.25 -4.14 -9.89
N LEU A 67 -7.90 -3.80 -8.66
CA LEU A 67 -8.48 -4.39 -7.45
C LEU A 67 -9.92 -3.93 -7.28
N ARG A 68 -10.83 -4.87 -6.97
CA ARG A 68 -12.26 -4.61 -6.71
C ARG A 68 -12.55 -4.41 -5.23
#